data_AF-A0A7R9XCF9-F1
#
_entry.id   AF-A0A7R9XCF9-F1
#
_cell.length_a   1.000
_cell.length_b   1.000
_cell.length_c   1.000
_cell.angle_alpha   90.00
_cell.angle_beta   90.00
_cell.angle_gamma   90.00
#
_symmetry.space_group_name_H-M   'P 1'
#
loop_
_entity.id
_entity.type
_entity.pdbx_description
1 polymer ?
#
loop_
_entity_poly.entity_id
_entity_poly.type
_entity_poly.pdbx_seq_one_letter_code
_entity_poly.pdbx_strand_id
1 'polypeptide(L)'
;YCRLIVRVNTSPLICKTSASKRSMVFQCSGCHTHTFQALVERQETNTGLKYKLPQAPVVAQECAICQKRHHIGGPVWHDPIHDLSFVRSVLEEVTAHPEAYGTHRRLEGLLNVILEELPHAPLYFECGRLSSVVKSTCPSLLQVRSALLNGGYQVSETHCAKNSVKTDAPPSFIWDIFRTWVKDNPIKAKLQEGSVAFNILKTEPSGTVSFNLHPKAPLECKKKGLLRHQVNPERNWGPKMKSRASVNFDDEELKRAKNQGKRRKVEKTE
;
A
#
# COMPACT_ATOMS: atom_id res chain seq x y z
N TYR A 1 -0.51 0.00 -15.66
CA TYR A 1 -0.73 -1.40 -16.10
C TYR A 1 -0.54 -2.29 -14.88
N CYS A 2 -1.20 -3.45 -14.82
CA CYS A 2 -0.97 -4.49 -13.82
C CYS A 2 -0.29 -5.68 -14.53
N ARG A 3 0.69 -6.33 -13.88
CA ARG A 3 1.35 -7.52 -14.41
C ARG A 3 1.16 -8.65 -13.42
N LEU A 4 0.60 -9.76 -13.90
CA LEU A 4 0.33 -10.96 -13.12
C LEU A 4 1.05 -12.13 -13.78
N ILE A 5 1.76 -12.92 -12.97
CA ILE A 5 2.37 -14.18 -13.38
C ILE A 5 1.74 -15.22 -12.47
N VAL A 6 1.00 -16.16 -13.06
CA VAL A 6 0.23 -17.15 -12.31
C VAL A 6 0.62 -18.56 -12.75
N ARG A 7 0.69 -19.49 -11.80
CA ARG A 7 0.77 -20.92 -12.07
C ARG A 7 -0.63 -21.50 -11.93
N VAL A 8 -1.13 -22.14 -12.97
CA VAL A 8 -2.45 -22.79 -12.97
C VAL A 8 -2.31 -24.20 -12.45
N ASN A 9 -3.01 -24.51 -11.36
CA ASN A 9 -3.07 -25.84 -10.78
C ASN A 9 -4.47 -26.43 -10.96
N THR A 10 -4.54 -27.72 -11.25
CA THR A 10 -5.79 -28.46 -11.44
C THR A 10 -6.03 -29.41 -10.26
N SER A 11 -6.87 -29.00 -9.32
CA SER A 11 -7.30 -29.87 -8.22
C SER A 11 -8.58 -29.32 -7.57
N PRO A 12 -9.60 -30.16 -7.34
CA PRO A 12 -10.81 -29.74 -6.63
C PRO A 12 -10.51 -29.14 -5.25
N LEU A 13 -9.51 -29.68 -4.54
CA LEU A 13 -9.11 -29.17 -3.23
C LEU A 13 -8.49 -27.77 -3.34
N ILE A 14 -7.60 -27.56 -4.32
CA ILE A 14 -6.96 -26.25 -4.55
C ILE A 14 -8.01 -25.20 -4.95
N CYS A 15 -9.02 -25.56 -5.74
CA CYS A 15 -10.13 -24.66 -6.07
C CYS A 15 -10.90 -24.21 -4.81
N LYS A 16 -11.17 -25.13 -3.86
CA LYS A 16 -11.79 -24.78 -2.57
C LYS A 16 -10.89 -23.89 -1.73
N THR A 17 -9.59 -24.21 -1.63
CA THR A 17 -8.60 -23.36 -0.95
C THR A 17 -8.50 -21.97 -1.56
N SER A 18 -8.59 -21.85 -2.89
CA SER A 18 -8.55 -20.55 -3.58
C SER A 18 -9.72 -19.64 -3.17
N ALA A 19 -10.88 -20.22 -2.84
CA ALA A 19 -12.00 -19.43 -2.35
C ALA A 19 -11.72 -18.76 -1.00
N SER A 20 -10.95 -19.40 -0.10
CA SER A 20 -10.57 -18.81 1.19
C SER A 20 -9.54 -17.70 1.08
N LYS A 21 -8.90 -17.52 -0.09
CA LYS A 21 -7.91 -16.46 -0.38
C LYS A 21 -8.53 -15.16 -0.86
N ARG A 22 -9.87 -15.08 -0.89
CA ARG A 22 -10.64 -13.90 -1.30
C ARG A 22 -11.39 -13.30 -0.11
N SER A 23 -11.48 -11.97 -0.09
CA SER A 23 -12.14 -11.22 0.98
C SER A 23 -12.85 -9.98 0.46
N MET A 24 -13.91 -9.56 1.14
CA MET A 24 -14.42 -8.19 1.05
C MET A 24 -13.57 -7.24 1.90
N VAL A 25 -13.53 -5.98 1.52
CA VAL A 25 -12.80 -4.90 2.20
C VAL A 25 -13.79 -3.86 2.68
N PHE A 26 -13.76 -3.55 3.97
CA PHE A 26 -14.49 -2.45 4.58
C PHE A 26 -13.53 -1.30 4.82
N GLN A 27 -13.60 -0.26 3.98
CA GLN A 27 -12.75 0.91 4.09
C GLN A 27 -13.51 2.08 4.71
N CYS A 28 -13.04 2.61 5.82
CA CYS A 28 -13.63 3.79 6.43
C CYS A 28 -13.56 5.00 5.49
N SER A 29 -14.68 5.72 5.32
CA SER A 29 -14.75 6.92 4.47
C SER A 29 -13.96 8.10 5.01
N GLY A 30 -13.73 8.15 6.34
CA GLY A 30 -12.99 9.22 7.01
C GLY A 30 -11.49 8.92 7.11
N CYS A 31 -11.12 7.94 7.93
CA CYS A 31 -9.72 7.65 8.25
C CYS A 31 -9.06 6.67 7.27
N HIS A 32 -9.80 6.11 6.29
CA HIS A 32 -9.29 5.14 5.31
C HIS A 32 -8.70 3.85 5.89
N THR A 33 -8.89 3.61 7.19
CA THR A 33 -8.63 2.31 7.81
C THR A 33 -9.47 1.24 7.12
N HIS A 34 -8.84 0.11 6.83
CA HIS A 34 -9.45 -1.00 6.12
C HIS A 34 -9.48 -2.24 7.01
N THR A 35 -10.57 -2.99 6.93
CA THR A 35 -10.76 -4.29 7.59
C THR A 35 -11.21 -5.30 6.55
N PHE A 36 -10.67 -6.52 6.61
CA PHE A 36 -11.02 -7.59 5.68
C PHE A 36 -12.09 -8.50 6.27
N GLN A 37 -13.00 -8.96 5.42
CA GLN A 37 -13.91 -10.07 5.71
C GLN A 37 -13.63 -11.17 4.69
N ALA A 38 -13.05 -12.29 5.13
CA ALA A 38 -12.87 -13.45 4.25
C ALA A 38 -14.22 -13.88 3.65
N LEU A 39 -14.22 -14.45 2.44
CA LEU A 39 -15.45 -15.05 1.88
C LEU A 39 -15.68 -16.48 2.38
N VAL A 40 -14.58 -17.18 2.68
CA VAL A 40 -14.58 -18.56 3.17
C VAL A 40 -13.50 -18.68 4.21
N GLU A 41 -13.83 -19.22 5.38
CA GLU A 41 -12.87 -19.60 6.41
C GLU A 41 -12.41 -21.05 6.18
N ARG A 42 -11.11 -21.27 6.35
CA ARG A 42 -10.49 -22.58 6.33
C ARG A 42 -10.12 -22.98 7.76
N GLN A 43 -10.57 -24.16 8.18
CA GLN A 43 -10.26 -24.72 9.49
C GLN A 43 -9.61 -26.11 9.30
N GLU A 44 -8.46 -26.31 9.94
CA GLU A 44 -7.81 -27.62 10.02
C GLU A 44 -8.49 -28.46 11.11
N THR A 45 -8.89 -29.68 10.76
CA THR A 45 -9.46 -30.66 11.68
C THR A 45 -8.64 -31.95 11.61
N ASN A 46 -8.77 -32.80 12.63
CA ASN A 46 -8.06 -34.09 12.69
C ASN A 46 -8.32 -34.99 11.47
N THR A 47 -9.43 -34.78 10.76
CA THR A 47 -9.87 -35.53 9.57
C THR A 47 -9.62 -34.83 8.23
N GLY A 48 -9.02 -33.63 8.23
CA GLY A 48 -8.69 -32.88 7.01
C GLY A 48 -9.05 -31.39 7.06
N LEU A 49 -9.31 -30.80 5.89
CA LEU A 49 -9.63 -29.37 5.75
C LEU A 49 -11.13 -29.14 5.66
N LYS A 50 -11.67 -28.34 6.58
CA LYS A 50 -13.06 -27.88 6.58
C LYS A 50 -13.14 -26.44 6.10
N TYR A 51 -14.12 -26.16 5.23
CA TYR A 51 -14.41 -24.84 4.71
C TYR A 51 -15.79 -24.39 5.19
N LYS A 52 -15.90 -23.17 5.72
CA LYS A 52 -17.17 -22.62 6.20
C LYS A 52 -17.32 -21.16 5.81
N LEU A 53 -18.56 -20.67 5.83
CA LEU A 53 -18.83 -19.25 5.66
C LEU A 53 -18.53 -18.50 6.97
N PRO A 54 -17.85 -17.34 6.91
CA PRO A 54 -17.59 -16.51 8.07
C PRO A 54 -18.87 -15.84 8.57
N GLN A 55 -18.87 -15.46 9.86
CA GLN A 55 -19.93 -14.66 10.44
C GLN A 55 -19.77 -13.18 10.07
N ALA A 56 -20.88 -12.47 9.97
CA ALA A 56 -20.94 -11.05 9.61
C ALA A 56 -21.85 -10.29 10.61
N PRO A 57 -21.61 -8.97 10.83
CA PRO A 57 -20.57 -8.13 10.24
C PRO A 57 -19.24 -8.14 11.02
N VAL A 58 -18.11 -7.99 10.33
CA VAL A 58 -16.76 -7.88 10.95
C VAL A 58 -16.41 -6.48 11.44
N VAL A 59 -17.23 -5.48 11.09
CA VAL A 59 -17.11 -4.09 11.52
C VAL A 59 -18.45 -3.61 12.07
N ALA A 60 -18.40 -2.68 13.02
CA ALA A 60 -19.58 -1.97 13.48
C ALA A 60 -20.11 -1.02 12.40
N GLN A 61 -21.29 -0.43 12.63
CA GLN A 61 -21.89 0.57 11.73
C GLN A 61 -20.99 1.79 11.54
N GLU A 62 -20.25 2.17 12.57
CA GLU A 62 -19.33 3.31 12.59
C GLU A 62 -17.91 2.88 12.96
N CYS A 63 -16.94 3.55 12.38
CA CYS A 63 -15.53 3.25 12.61
C CYS A 63 -15.11 3.60 14.05
N ALA A 64 -14.48 2.64 14.74
CA ALA A 64 -13.96 2.83 16.10
C ALA A 64 -12.92 3.96 16.23
N ILE A 65 -12.29 4.39 15.13
CA ILE A 65 -11.23 5.41 15.12
C ILE A 65 -11.79 6.82 14.90
N CYS A 66 -12.73 7.00 13.96
CA CYS A 66 -13.19 8.34 13.56
C CYS A 66 -14.70 8.52 13.44
N GLN A 67 -15.48 7.47 13.77
CA GLN A 67 -16.96 7.49 13.80
C GLN A 67 -17.62 7.77 12.44
N LYS A 68 -16.92 7.51 11.34
CA LYS A 68 -17.50 7.55 9.99
C LYS A 68 -17.88 6.15 9.52
N ARG A 69 -18.83 6.07 8.57
CA ARG A 69 -19.27 4.81 7.95
C ARG A 69 -18.19 4.20 7.06
N HIS A 70 -18.40 2.94 6.70
CA HIS A 70 -17.51 2.17 5.85
C HIS A 70 -18.06 2.05 4.42
N HIS A 71 -17.18 2.15 3.42
CA HIS A 71 -17.43 1.67 2.08
C HIS A 71 -17.06 0.20 1.98
N ILE A 72 -17.85 -0.56 1.23
CA ILE A 72 -17.57 -1.95 0.91
C ILE A 72 -16.92 -2.01 -0.46
N GLY A 73 -15.82 -2.75 -0.59
CA GLY A 73 -15.14 -3.03 -1.84
C GLY A 73 -14.72 -4.49 -1.93
N GLY A 74 -14.51 -4.98 -3.16
CA GLY A 74 -14.07 -6.35 -3.42
C GLY A 74 -15.04 -7.15 -4.29
N PRO A 75 -14.86 -8.48 -4.37
CA PRO A 75 -13.87 -9.25 -3.62
C PRO A 75 -12.44 -9.01 -4.11
N VAL A 76 -11.49 -8.96 -3.17
CA VAL A 76 -10.06 -8.85 -3.45
C VAL A 76 -9.33 -10.11 -3.00
N TRP A 77 -8.13 -10.33 -3.55
CA TRP A 77 -7.19 -11.33 -3.04
C TRP A 77 -6.53 -10.80 -1.76
N HIS A 78 -6.57 -11.57 -0.66
CA HIS A 78 -5.98 -11.16 0.64
C HIS A 78 -4.81 -12.05 1.10
N ASP A 79 -4.56 -13.14 0.39
CA ASP A 79 -3.41 -14.02 0.59
C ASP A 79 -2.14 -13.41 -0.05
N PRO A 80 -0.92 -13.93 0.22
CA PRO A 80 0.29 -13.41 -0.42
C PRO A 80 0.19 -13.33 -1.95
N ILE A 81 0.65 -12.20 -2.51
CA ILE A 81 0.60 -11.90 -3.96
C ILE A 81 1.90 -12.26 -4.69
N HIS A 82 2.94 -12.67 -3.95
CA HIS A 82 4.26 -12.99 -4.48
C HIS A 82 4.68 -14.40 -4.06
N ASP A 83 5.19 -15.17 -5.02
CA ASP A 83 5.95 -16.38 -4.73
C ASP A 83 7.44 -15.98 -4.60
N LEU A 84 7.93 -15.92 -3.35
CA LEU A 84 9.29 -15.47 -3.08
C LEU A 84 10.35 -16.41 -3.66
N SER A 85 10.04 -17.69 -3.84
CA SER A 85 10.99 -18.65 -4.45
C SER A 85 11.18 -18.32 -5.93
N PHE A 86 10.08 -18.10 -6.64
CA PHE A 86 10.11 -17.67 -8.03
C PHE A 86 10.80 -16.31 -8.20
N VAL A 87 10.50 -15.34 -7.34
CA VAL A 87 11.12 -14.01 -7.39
C VAL A 87 12.65 -14.09 -7.20
N ARG A 88 13.13 -14.96 -6.29
CA ARG A 88 14.57 -15.19 -6.09
C ARG A 88 15.23 -15.79 -7.33
N SER A 89 14.64 -16.82 -7.92
CA SER A 89 15.19 -17.44 -9.14
C SER A 89 15.25 -16.44 -10.31
N VAL A 90 14.24 -15.57 -10.46
CA VAL A 90 14.26 -14.52 -11.48
C VAL A 90 15.35 -13.48 -11.19
N LEU A 91 15.56 -13.12 -9.92
CA LEU A 91 16.62 -12.19 -9.54
C LEU A 91 18.01 -12.77 -9.83
N GLU A 92 18.23 -14.04 -9.50
CA GLU A 92 19.48 -14.76 -9.78
C GLU A 92 19.78 -14.79 -11.29
N GLU A 93 18.79 -15.12 -12.12
CA GLU A 93 18.92 -15.13 -13.58
C GLU A 93 19.25 -13.75 -14.16
N VAL A 94 18.56 -12.71 -13.70
CA VAL A 94 18.78 -11.33 -14.17
C VAL A 94 20.17 -10.81 -13.79
N THR A 95 20.66 -11.16 -12.59
CA THR A 95 21.98 -10.74 -12.13
C THR A 95 23.10 -11.58 -12.75
N ALA A 96 22.84 -12.83 -13.14
CA ALA A 96 23.80 -13.68 -13.84
C ALA A 96 24.02 -13.26 -15.30
N HIS A 97 22.96 -12.79 -15.99
CA HIS A 97 22.99 -12.45 -17.42
C HIS A 97 22.48 -11.02 -17.69
N PRO A 98 23.15 -9.97 -17.16
CA PRO A 98 22.66 -8.59 -17.26
C PRO A 98 22.57 -8.07 -18.71
N GLU A 99 23.42 -8.55 -19.61
CA GLU A 99 23.45 -8.20 -21.04
C GLU A 99 22.22 -8.71 -21.80
N ALA A 100 21.59 -9.79 -21.34
CA ALA A 100 20.35 -10.31 -21.94
C ALA A 100 19.15 -9.38 -21.68
N TYR A 101 19.24 -8.52 -20.67
CA TYR A 101 18.15 -7.64 -20.24
C TYR A 101 18.56 -6.17 -20.28
N GLY A 102 18.10 -5.44 -21.31
CA GLY A 102 18.30 -3.99 -21.41
C GLY A 102 17.72 -3.16 -20.25
N THR A 103 16.92 -3.78 -19.36
CA THR A 103 16.37 -3.13 -18.16
C THR A 103 16.77 -3.83 -16.84
N HIS A 104 17.88 -4.59 -16.83
CA HIS A 104 18.34 -5.35 -15.66
C HIS A 104 18.34 -4.52 -14.36
N ARG A 105 18.93 -3.31 -14.34
CA ARG A 105 18.97 -2.45 -13.13
C ARG A 105 17.60 -2.14 -12.55
N ARG A 106 16.58 -1.99 -13.41
CA ARG A 106 15.20 -1.74 -12.98
C ARG A 106 14.55 -3.02 -12.45
N LEU A 107 14.84 -4.16 -13.06
CA LEU A 107 14.35 -5.46 -12.62
C LEU A 107 14.95 -5.80 -11.25
N GLU A 108 16.26 -5.68 -11.09
CA GLU A 108 16.95 -5.91 -9.82
C GLU A 108 16.38 -5.04 -8.70
N GLY A 109 16.23 -3.74 -8.93
CA GLY A 109 15.64 -2.83 -7.94
C GLY A 109 14.21 -3.21 -7.55
N LEU A 110 13.36 -3.54 -8.54
CA LEU A 110 11.97 -3.94 -8.29
C LEU A 110 11.87 -5.28 -7.55
N LEU A 111 12.63 -6.30 -7.99
CA LEU A 111 12.60 -7.64 -7.40
C LEU A 111 13.11 -7.61 -5.95
N ASN A 112 14.16 -6.83 -5.67
CA ASN A 112 14.62 -6.65 -4.29
C ASN A 112 13.57 -5.96 -3.39
N VAL A 113 12.84 -4.96 -3.90
CA VAL A 113 11.73 -4.36 -3.14
C VAL A 113 10.63 -5.38 -2.84
N ILE A 114 10.29 -6.22 -3.83
CA ILE A 114 9.31 -7.29 -3.66
C ILE A 114 9.77 -8.33 -2.61
N LEU A 115 11.06 -8.67 -2.58
CA LEU A 115 11.61 -9.61 -1.60
C LEU A 115 11.63 -9.05 -0.17
N GLU A 116 11.73 -7.73 -0.01
CA GLU A 116 11.63 -7.05 1.28
C GLU A 116 10.17 -6.83 1.74
N GLU A 117 9.19 -6.98 0.84
CA GLU A 117 7.79 -6.66 1.09
C GLU A 117 7.09 -7.73 1.93
N LEU A 118 6.31 -7.32 2.94
CA LEU A 118 5.59 -8.25 3.80
C LEU A 118 4.50 -9.03 3.02
N PRO A 119 4.54 -10.37 3.02
CA PRO A 119 3.60 -11.18 2.24
C PRO A 119 2.19 -11.22 2.84
N HIS A 120 2.07 -11.14 4.17
CA HIS A 120 0.80 -11.27 4.90
C HIS A 120 0.07 -9.94 5.12
N ALA A 121 0.58 -8.85 4.54
CA ALA A 121 -0.06 -7.53 4.55
C ALA A 121 -0.55 -7.21 3.12
N PRO A 122 -1.83 -7.49 2.79
CA PRO A 122 -2.32 -7.36 1.41
C PRO A 122 -2.39 -5.89 0.93
N LEU A 123 -2.72 -4.96 1.82
CA LEU A 123 -2.77 -3.52 1.55
C LEU A 123 -1.70 -2.76 2.33
N TYR A 124 -1.58 -1.46 2.05
CA TYR A 124 -0.56 -0.57 2.61
C TYR A 124 -1.18 0.72 3.15
N PHE A 125 -0.39 1.43 3.95
CA PHE A 125 -0.73 2.73 4.52
C PHE A 125 0.17 3.80 3.92
N GLU A 126 -0.44 4.79 3.28
CA GLU A 126 0.28 5.94 2.73
C GLU A 126 0.44 7.01 3.81
N CYS A 127 1.68 7.29 4.21
CA CYS A 127 1.96 8.21 5.32
C CYS A 127 1.44 9.63 5.04
N GLY A 128 1.60 10.11 3.80
CA GLY A 128 1.09 11.43 3.39
C GLY A 128 -0.43 11.54 3.48
N ARG A 129 -1.15 10.45 3.15
CA ARG A 129 -2.61 10.41 3.25
C ARG A 129 -3.06 10.40 4.71
N LEU A 130 -2.41 9.63 5.57
CA LEU A 130 -2.70 9.61 7.00
C LEU A 130 -2.47 10.98 7.66
N SER A 131 -1.35 11.64 7.35
CA SER A 131 -1.08 13.01 7.83
C SER A 131 -2.10 14.03 7.35
N SER A 132 -2.56 13.92 6.10
CA SER A 132 -3.60 14.81 5.55
C SER A 132 -4.92 14.70 6.33
N VAL A 133 -5.30 13.47 6.73
CA VAL A 133 -6.52 13.24 7.54
C VAL A 133 -6.46 13.99 8.87
N VAL A 134 -5.31 13.99 9.56
CA VAL A 134 -5.12 14.71 10.83
C VAL A 134 -4.62 16.14 10.65
N LYS A 135 -4.43 16.60 9.40
CA LYS A 135 -3.90 17.94 9.07
C LYS A 135 -2.52 18.23 9.68
N SER A 136 -1.69 17.20 9.84
CA SER A 136 -0.34 17.32 10.38
C SER A 136 0.72 17.43 9.29
N THR A 137 1.92 17.83 9.68
CA THR A 137 3.12 17.56 8.87
C THR A 137 3.32 16.04 8.75
N CYS A 138 3.91 15.59 7.64
CA CYS A 138 4.14 14.17 7.41
C CYS A 138 5.44 13.74 8.12
N PRO A 139 5.39 12.77 9.05
CA PRO A 139 6.61 12.19 9.60
C PRO A 139 7.41 11.52 8.48
N SER A 140 8.73 11.49 8.63
CA SER A 140 9.57 10.78 7.66
C SER A 140 9.25 9.28 7.70
N LEU A 141 9.38 8.62 6.55
CA LEU A 141 9.17 7.18 6.46
C LEU A 141 10.08 6.38 7.42
N LEU A 142 11.29 6.90 7.68
CA LEU A 142 12.24 6.31 8.63
C LEU A 142 11.73 6.39 10.08
N GLN A 143 11.10 7.50 10.47
CA GLN A 143 10.49 7.67 11.79
C GLN A 143 9.29 6.75 11.97
N VAL A 144 8.38 6.70 10.99
CA VAL A 144 7.21 5.79 11.04
C VAL A 144 7.66 4.33 11.13
N ARG A 145 8.66 3.96 10.33
CA ARG A 145 9.23 2.61 10.35
C ARG A 145 9.90 2.30 11.69
N SER A 146 10.61 3.25 12.28
CA SER A 146 11.21 3.08 13.62
C SER A 146 10.15 2.91 14.69
N ALA A 147 9.08 3.71 14.66
CA ALA A 147 7.95 3.60 15.58
C ALA A 147 7.25 2.24 15.51
N LEU A 148 7.02 1.71 14.30
CA LEU A 148 6.45 0.38 14.11
C LEU A 148 7.36 -0.73 14.65
N LEU A 149 8.67 -0.65 14.37
CA LEU A 149 9.64 -1.65 14.85
C LEU A 149 9.81 -1.60 16.37
N ASN A 150 9.86 -0.41 16.97
CA ASN A 150 9.93 -0.23 18.42
C ASN A 150 8.66 -0.74 19.11
N GLY A 151 7.51 -0.68 18.43
CA GLY A 151 6.25 -1.28 18.87
C GLY A 151 6.19 -2.81 18.74
N GLY A 152 7.25 -3.45 18.22
CA GLY A 152 7.31 -4.90 18.04
C GLY A 152 6.61 -5.40 16.76
N TYR A 153 6.17 -4.50 15.89
CA TYR A 153 5.49 -4.85 14.64
C TYR A 153 6.47 -4.97 13.47
N GLN A 154 6.12 -5.82 12.51
CA GLN A 154 6.84 -5.94 11.26
C GLN A 154 6.44 -4.82 10.32
N VAL A 155 7.40 -4.34 9.54
CA VAL A 155 7.17 -3.29 8.56
C VAL A 155 8.02 -3.50 7.32
N SER A 156 7.43 -3.24 6.16
CA SER A 156 8.13 -3.11 4.89
C SER A 156 7.65 -1.88 4.13
N GLU A 157 8.43 -1.43 3.16
CA GLU A 157 7.87 -0.58 2.09
C GLU A 157 7.10 -1.48 1.10
N THR A 158 6.44 -0.87 0.12
CA THR A 158 5.75 -1.63 -0.95
C THR A 158 6.17 -1.14 -2.33
N HIS A 159 6.23 -2.05 -3.29
CA HIS A 159 6.50 -1.70 -4.69
C HIS A 159 5.37 -0.85 -5.31
N CYS A 160 4.16 -0.90 -4.74
CA CYS A 160 2.95 -0.29 -5.31
C CYS A 160 2.89 1.24 -5.19
N ALA A 161 3.44 1.82 -4.12
CA ALA A 161 3.33 3.25 -3.86
C ALA A 161 4.53 3.80 -3.07
N LYS A 162 4.99 4.99 -3.47
CA LYS A 162 6.04 5.72 -2.74
C LYS A 162 5.50 6.18 -1.38
N ASN A 163 6.40 6.31 -0.39
CA ASN A 163 6.06 6.81 0.95
C ASN A 163 4.91 6.06 1.63
N SER A 164 4.88 4.74 1.45
CA SER A 164 3.87 3.88 2.03
C SER A 164 4.49 2.66 2.69
N VAL A 165 3.80 2.15 3.71
CA VAL A 165 4.25 1.03 4.53
C VAL A 165 3.22 -0.08 4.55
N LYS A 166 3.71 -1.32 4.53
CA LYS A 166 2.95 -2.49 4.93
C LYS A 166 3.37 -2.88 6.34
N THR A 167 2.41 -3.32 7.14
CA THR A 167 2.66 -3.72 8.53
C THR A 167 1.59 -4.69 9.00
N ASP A 168 1.94 -5.51 9.98
CA ASP A 168 1.02 -6.35 10.76
C ASP A 168 0.43 -5.59 11.97
N ALA A 169 0.82 -4.32 12.17
CA ALA A 169 0.27 -3.49 13.24
C ALA A 169 -1.24 -3.26 13.08
N PRO A 170 -2.01 -3.30 14.17
CA PRO A 170 -3.43 -2.99 14.13
C PRO A 170 -3.63 -1.51 13.75
N PRO A 171 -4.72 -1.16 13.07
CA PRO A 171 -4.97 0.22 12.67
C PRO A 171 -4.99 1.21 13.83
N SER A 172 -5.38 0.78 15.04
CA SER A 172 -5.32 1.60 16.25
C SER A 172 -3.90 2.07 16.55
N PHE A 173 -2.91 1.17 16.49
CA PHE A 173 -1.50 1.50 16.72
C PHE A 173 -0.95 2.44 15.64
N ILE A 174 -1.36 2.25 14.39
CA ILE A 174 -1.00 3.19 13.30
C ILE A 174 -1.49 4.59 13.65
N TRP A 175 -2.73 4.75 14.12
CA TRP A 175 -3.23 6.05 14.55
C TRP A 175 -2.56 6.58 15.81
N ASP A 176 -2.13 5.71 16.74
CA ASP A 176 -1.34 6.11 17.91
C ASP A 176 0.00 6.76 17.52
N ILE A 177 0.63 6.28 16.44
CA ILE A 177 1.82 6.93 15.88
C ILE A 177 1.50 8.35 15.45
N PHE A 178 0.43 8.57 14.68
CA PHE A 178 0.06 9.92 14.23
C PHE A 178 -0.46 10.81 15.36
N ARG A 179 -1.14 10.26 16.37
CA ARG A 179 -1.55 10.99 17.58
C ARG A 179 -0.34 11.49 18.35
N THR A 180 0.66 10.63 18.55
CA THR A 180 1.91 10.99 19.24
C THR A 180 2.70 12.02 18.42
N TRP A 181 2.77 11.84 17.10
CA TRP A 181 3.42 12.80 16.21
C TRP A 181 2.81 14.21 16.29
N VAL A 182 1.48 14.31 16.35
CA VAL A 182 0.77 15.59 16.45
C VAL A 182 0.96 16.24 17.83
N LYS A 183 1.17 15.46 18.90
CA LYS A 183 1.54 16.01 20.21
C LYS A 183 2.92 16.70 20.15
N ASP A 184 3.89 16.08 19.46
CA ASP A 184 5.24 16.63 19.30
C ASP A 184 5.29 17.78 18.27
N ASN A 185 4.42 17.72 17.24
CA ASN A 185 4.35 18.68 16.14
C ASN A 185 2.92 19.25 16.02
N PRO A 186 2.56 20.25 16.84
CA PRO A 186 1.19 20.74 16.94
C PRO A 186 0.69 21.38 15.63
N ILE A 187 -0.59 21.16 15.34
CA ILE A 187 -1.27 21.70 14.16
C ILE A 187 -1.60 23.18 14.40
N LYS A 188 -1.31 24.03 13.43
CA LYS A 188 -1.53 25.49 13.53
C LYS A 188 -3.01 25.90 13.57
N ALA A 189 -3.90 25.07 13.01
CA ALA A 189 -5.31 25.38 12.85
C ALA A 189 -6.18 24.69 13.92
N LYS A 190 -7.17 25.41 14.45
CA LYS A 190 -8.20 24.82 15.31
C LYS A 190 -9.05 23.83 14.51
N LEU A 191 -9.24 22.64 15.05
CA LEU A 191 -10.07 21.62 14.44
C LEU A 191 -11.54 21.87 14.77
N GLN A 192 -12.42 21.66 13.79
CA GLN A 192 -13.86 21.72 14.02
C GLN A 192 -14.30 20.49 14.81
N GLU A 193 -15.19 20.72 15.78
CA GLU A 193 -15.79 19.66 16.59
C GLU A 193 -16.58 18.68 15.71
N GLY A 194 -16.42 17.38 15.94
CA GLY A 194 -17.03 16.33 15.11
C GLY A 194 -16.35 16.09 13.74
N SER A 195 -15.27 16.80 13.42
CA SER A 195 -14.44 16.49 12.26
C SER A 195 -13.68 15.16 12.44
N VAL A 196 -13.29 14.53 11.32
CA VAL A 196 -12.53 13.26 11.35
C VAL A 196 -11.24 13.40 12.14
N ALA A 197 -10.49 14.48 11.90
CA ALA A 197 -9.25 14.79 12.63
C ALA A 197 -9.51 14.96 14.14
N PHE A 198 -10.58 15.67 14.51
CA PHE A 198 -10.95 15.88 15.91
C PHE A 198 -11.24 14.56 16.63
N ASN A 199 -12.05 13.68 16.03
CA ASN A 199 -12.38 12.39 16.63
C ASN A 199 -11.15 11.48 16.82
N ILE A 200 -10.23 11.50 15.85
CA ILE A 200 -8.98 10.73 15.92
C ILE A 200 -8.10 11.24 17.07
N LEU A 201 -7.90 12.56 17.14
CA LEU A 201 -6.97 13.20 18.07
C LEU A 201 -7.53 13.37 19.48
N LYS A 202 -8.86 13.31 19.66
CA LYS A 202 -9.52 13.27 20.97
C LYS A 202 -9.14 12.02 21.78
N THR A 203 -8.86 10.91 21.09
CA THR A 203 -8.51 9.65 21.74
C THR A 203 -7.03 9.65 22.10
N GLU A 204 -6.69 9.32 23.34
CA GLU A 204 -5.30 9.20 23.76
C GLU A 204 -4.63 7.93 23.19
N PRO A 205 -3.32 7.96 22.90
CA PRO A 205 -2.60 6.77 22.48
C PRO A 205 -2.65 5.67 23.53
N SER A 206 -2.99 4.44 23.15
CA SER A 206 -3.10 3.32 24.10
C SER A 206 -1.75 2.82 24.62
N GLY A 207 -0.64 3.18 23.97
CA GLY A 207 0.71 2.74 24.35
C GLY A 207 1.80 3.78 24.04
N THR A 208 3.00 3.55 24.57
CA THR A 208 4.16 4.42 24.35
C THR A 208 4.73 4.21 22.96
N VAL A 209 4.49 5.16 22.05
CA VAL A 209 5.12 5.17 20.73
C VAL A 209 6.47 5.89 20.83
N SER A 210 7.54 5.22 20.41
CA SER A 210 8.89 5.81 20.36
C SER A 210 9.35 6.02 18.93
N PHE A 211 9.71 7.26 18.58
CA PHE A 211 10.30 7.63 17.29
C PHE A 211 11.83 7.49 17.25
N ASN A 212 12.46 6.96 18.31
CA ASN A 212 13.89 6.72 18.35
C ASN A 212 14.31 5.79 17.21
N LEU A 213 15.44 6.09 16.56
CA LEU A 213 15.90 5.33 15.41
C LEU A 213 16.12 3.86 15.77
N HIS A 214 15.34 2.98 15.18
CA HIS A 214 15.51 1.54 15.38
C HIS A 214 16.63 1.02 14.47
N PRO A 215 17.53 0.11 14.94
CA PRO A 215 18.64 -0.40 14.14
C PRO A 215 18.25 -1.01 12.79
N LYS A 216 17.07 -1.67 12.74
CA LYS A 216 16.51 -2.26 11.51
C LYS A 216 15.70 -1.27 10.65
N ALA A 217 15.56 -0.01 11.04
CA ALA A 217 14.76 0.97 10.31
C ALA A 217 15.40 1.41 8.98
N PRO A 218 16.72 1.65 8.87
CA PRO A 218 17.37 1.86 7.58
C PRO A 218 17.24 0.61 6.70
N LEU A 219 16.84 0.79 5.45
CA LEU A 219 16.67 -0.31 4.51
C LEU A 219 18.01 -0.67 3.86
N GLU A 220 18.36 -1.94 3.86
CA GLU A 220 19.59 -2.44 3.25
C GLU A 220 19.66 -2.13 1.76
N CYS A 221 18.55 -2.23 1.02
CA CYS A 221 18.55 -1.84 -0.40
C CYS A 221 18.79 -0.35 -0.65
N LYS A 222 18.48 0.55 0.31
CA LYS A 222 18.87 1.97 0.20
C LYS A 222 20.38 2.15 0.34
N LYS A 223 21.02 1.36 1.20
CA LYS A 223 22.49 1.33 1.31
C LYS A 223 23.15 0.84 0.02
N LYS A 224 22.50 -0.08 -0.69
CA LYS A 224 22.95 -0.62 -1.98
C LYS A 224 22.67 0.28 -3.20
N GLY A 225 21.99 1.43 -3.03
CA GLY A 225 21.72 2.37 -4.13
C GLY A 225 20.73 1.85 -5.19
N LEU A 226 19.93 0.83 -4.87
CA LEU A 226 19.02 0.21 -5.83
C LEU A 226 17.79 1.09 -6.14
N LEU A 227 17.36 1.09 -7.41
CA LEU A 227 16.19 1.84 -7.85
C LEU A 227 14.89 1.17 -7.36
N ARG A 228 14.33 1.66 -6.24
CA ARG A 228 13.10 1.08 -5.63
C ARG A 228 11.83 1.39 -6.41
N HIS A 229 11.68 2.65 -6.79
CA HIS A 229 10.52 3.11 -7.54
C HIS A 229 10.99 3.75 -8.84
N GLN A 230 10.25 3.44 -9.89
CA GLN A 230 10.50 4.06 -11.18
C GLN A 230 10.29 5.58 -11.07
N VAL A 231 11.16 6.31 -11.73
CA VAL A 231 10.94 7.74 -11.96
C VAL A 231 9.67 7.84 -12.79
N ASN A 232 8.78 8.77 -12.42
CA ASN A 232 7.61 9.01 -13.25
C ASN A 232 8.14 9.37 -14.64
N PRO A 233 7.68 8.68 -15.69
CA PRO A 233 8.25 8.87 -17.00
C PRO A 233 8.04 10.30 -17.48
N GLU A 234 8.90 10.74 -18.40
CA GLU A 234 9.03 12.13 -18.83
C GLU A 234 7.75 12.73 -19.41
N ARG A 235 7.76 14.06 -19.57
CA ARG A 235 6.70 14.81 -20.25
C ARG A 235 6.40 14.13 -21.60
N ASN A 236 5.13 13.85 -21.89
CA ASN A 236 4.62 13.10 -23.06
C ASN A 236 4.54 11.57 -22.92
N TRP A 237 4.73 11.00 -21.73
CA TRP A 237 4.50 9.57 -21.51
C TRP A 237 3.02 9.17 -21.42
N GLY A 238 2.63 8.17 -22.19
CA GLY A 238 1.29 7.58 -22.21
C GLY A 238 1.05 6.71 -23.44
N PRO A 239 -0.05 5.93 -23.48
CA PRO A 239 -0.43 5.21 -24.69
C PRO A 239 -0.52 6.20 -25.86
N LYS A 240 0.14 5.88 -26.98
CA LYS A 240 0.01 6.66 -28.22
C LYS A 240 -1.47 6.70 -28.62
N MET A 241 -1.84 7.71 -29.39
CA MET A 241 -3.18 7.78 -29.96
C MET A 241 -3.46 6.51 -30.76
N LYS A 242 -4.73 6.05 -30.76
CA LYS A 242 -5.19 5.02 -31.70
C LYS A 242 -4.77 5.45 -33.11
N SER A 243 -4.11 4.57 -33.85
CA SER A 243 -3.67 4.85 -35.22
C SER A 243 -4.84 5.37 -36.06
N ARG A 244 -4.69 6.56 -36.62
CA ARG A 244 -5.60 7.13 -37.62
C ARG A 244 -4.81 7.37 -38.91
N ALA A 245 -5.45 7.22 -40.06
CA ALA A 245 -4.86 7.53 -41.36
C ALA A 245 -4.78 9.06 -41.57
N SER A 246 -4.00 9.77 -40.75
CA SER A 246 -3.76 11.21 -40.91
C SER A 246 -2.36 11.48 -41.42
N VAL A 247 -2.26 12.34 -42.43
CA VAL A 247 -1.04 12.66 -43.20
C VAL A 247 -0.11 13.67 -42.48
N ASN A 248 -0.56 14.25 -41.35
CA ASN A 248 0.15 15.33 -40.66
C ASN A 248 0.81 14.84 -39.36
N PHE A 249 2.11 14.52 -39.44
CA PHE A 249 2.91 14.03 -38.31
C PHE A 249 3.32 15.13 -37.31
N ASP A 250 3.46 16.39 -37.78
CA ASP A 250 3.99 17.51 -36.96
C ASP A 250 3.00 18.02 -35.89
N ASP A 251 1.72 17.66 -36.01
CA ASP A 251 0.64 18.20 -35.20
C ASP A 251 0.36 17.34 -33.93
N GLU A 252 1.04 16.19 -33.80
CA GLU A 252 0.88 15.25 -32.70
C GLU A 252 1.48 15.77 -31.38
N GLU A 253 2.68 16.34 -31.43
CA GLU A 253 3.43 16.75 -30.25
C GLU A 253 2.81 17.99 -29.58
N LEU A 254 2.34 18.94 -30.40
CA LEU A 254 1.57 20.11 -29.95
C LEU A 254 0.26 19.72 -29.26
N LYS A 255 -0.45 18.71 -29.77
CA LYS A 255 -1.68 18.19 -29.14
C LYS A 255 -1.38 17.40 -27.86
N ARG A 256 -0.26 16.68 -27.77
CA ARG A 256 0.20 16.01 -26.54
C ARG A 256 0.46 17.02 -25.43
N ALA A 257 1.14 18.12 -25.75
CA ALA A 257 1.36 19.22 -24.82
C ALA A 257 0.01 19.85 -24.35
N LYS A 258 -0.94 20.06 -25.27
CA LYS A 258 -2.27 20.65 -24.94
C LYS A 258 -3.16 19.76 -24.07
N ASN A 259 -3.01 18.43 -24.15
CA ASN A 259 -3.83 17.49 -23.39
C ASN A 259 -3.25 17.12 -22.02
N GLN A 260 -1.98 17.45 -21.76
CA GLN A 260 -1.38 17.28 -20.45
C GLN A 260 -1.90 18.29 -19.44
N GLY A 261 -2.13 17.83 -18.21
CA GLY A 261 -2.53 18.73 -17.13
C GLY A 261 -3.95 19.29 -17.23
N LYS A 262 -4.78 18.86 -18.18
CA LYS A 262 -6.18 19.32 -18.33
C LYS A 262 -7.06 19.13 -17.08
N ARG A 263 -6.64 18.28 -16.14
CA ARG A 263 -7.32 18.07 -14.84
C ARG A 263 -6.52 18.55 -13.65
N ARG A 264 -5.41 19.25 -13.86
CA ARG A 264 -4.65 19.88 -12.77
C ARG A 264 -5.48 21.08 -12.32
N LYS A 265 -6.01 21.05 -11.09
CA LYS A 265 -6.57 22.27 -10.47
C LYS A 265 -5.47 23.30 -10.51
N VAL A 266 -5.69 24.39 -11.24
CA VAL A 266 -4.81 25.56 -11.21
C VAL A 266 -4.87 26.07 -9.77
N GLU A 267 -3.76 25.98 -9.04
CA GLU A 267 -3.59 26.76 -7.82
C GLU A 267 -3.69 28.23 -8.23
N LYS A 268 -4.78 28.89 -7.81
CA LYS A 268 -4.87 30.35 -7.90
C LYS A 268 -3.84 30.91 -6.93
N THR A 269 -2.69 31.33 -7.44
CA THR A 269 -1.81 32.26 -6.75
C THR A 269 -2.46 33.64 -6.80
N GLU A 270 -2.82 34.15 -5.63
CA GLU A 270 -2.87 35.60 -5.35
C GLU A 270 -1.46 36.18 -5.29
#